data_AF-A0A941I2S5-F1
#
_entry.id   AF-A0A941I2S5-F1
#
_cell.length_a   1.000
_cell.length_b   1.000
_cell.length_c   1.000
_cell.angle_alpha   90.00
_cell.angle_beta   90.00
_cell.angle_gamma   90.00
#
_symmetry.space_group_name_H-M   'P 1'
#
loop_
_entity.id
_entity.type
_entity.pdbx_description
1 polymer ?
#
loop_
_entity_poly.entity_id
_entity_poly.type
_entity_poly.pdbx_seq_one_letter_code
_entity_poly.pdbx_strand_id
1 'polypeptide(L)'
;MKKLKLWVLLSAALLSVNVFASGDEGHKTIGAIADRLLAGTNAGARVKALLQPGESLQSISIWADCAKGSFCGPQTPEMQAFTIQNPAHAAYHYTNTPVENKSYVAGGVGTTDHDIVQILKQAIAVLQGNDNEKTNPHRFTPRQALLMIAHLVGDIHQPLHVGAVYLNQENQFVTPTKQAEVDGVRIFDVQGGNNLLIEDQATWTARDLKNFKSETANTNPARVGKALHLYWDVTVVENVMRDLGAKSVVEFTDKLLASKVNVPLNTGEPTSWPEQWATEGLYLAKSAYADIAIVDKVKMTNRRGVEYASWYAKLPAAYIQDSTAVTRKQLTIAGHRLAALLQSIWP
;
A
#
# COMPACT_ATOMS: atom_id res chain seq x y z
N MET A 1 -27.93 33.63 -57.23
CA MET A 1 -27.66 32.17 -57.22
C MET A 1 -26.38 31.90 -56.43
N LYS A 2 -26.47 31.09 -55.35
CA LYS A 2 -25.46 30.09 -54.87
C LYS A 2 -24.06 30.64 -54.49
N LYS A 3 -23.48 30.46 -53.29
CA LYS A 3 -23.70 29.53 -52.16
C LYS A 3 -23.13 30.16 -50.86
N LEU A 4 -23.89 30.12 -49.78
CA LEU A 4 -23.39 30.36 -48.42
C LEU A 4 -22.73 29.05 -47.93
N LYS A 5 -21.42 29.05 -47.64
CA LYS A 5 -20.73 27.87 -47.08
C LYS A 5 -20.90 27.89 -45.57
N LEU A 6 -21.80 27.04 -45.07
CA LEU A 6 -22.01 26.73 -43.66
C LEU A 6 -20.77 25.96 -43.16
N TRP A 7 -19.97 26.58 -42.30
CA TRP A 7 -18.94 25.88 -41.53
C TRP A 7 -19.61 25.27 -40.31
N VAL A 8 -19.89 23.96 -40.37
CA VAL A 8 -20.26 23.19 -39.19
C VAL A 8 -18.98 23.02 -38.36
N LEU A 9 -18.85 23.82 -37.30
CA LEU A 9 -17.93 23.54 -36.20
C LEU A 9 -18.43 22.28 -35.51
N LEU A 10 -17.87 21.13 -35.90
CA LEU A 10 -18.05 19.89 -35.16
C LEU A 10 -17.21 20.01 -33.89
N SER A 11 -17.83 20.54 -32.84
CA SER A 11 -17.29 20.50 -31.48
C SER A 11 -17.19 19.02 -31.07
N ALA A 12 -16.05 18.40 -31.35
CA ALA A 12 -15.68 17.15 -30.73
C ALA A 12 -15.53 17.45 -29.23
N ALA A 13 -16.60 17.22 -28.47
CA ALA A 13 -16.51 17.08 -27.03
C ALA A 13 -15.52 15.95 -26.78
N LEU A 14 -14.27 16.31 -26.51
CA LEU A 14 -13.31 15.44 -25.87
C LEU A 14 -13.92 15.10 -24.50
N LEU A 15 -14.71 14.02 -24.47
CA LEU A 15 -14.94 13.29 -23.24
C LEU A 15 -13.56 12.85 -22.79
N SER A 16 -12.98 13.63 -21.88
CA SER A 16 -11.85 13.24 -21.08
C SER A 16 -12.29 12.00 -20.31
N VAL A 17 -12.13 10.82 -20.92
CA VAL A 17 -12.03 9.59 -20.17
C VAL A 17 -10.83 9.79 -19.28
N ASN A 18 -11.10 10.16 -18.03
CA ASN A 18 -10.11 10.09 -16.96
C ASN A 18 -9.62 8.64 -16.99
N VAL A 19 -8.47 8.43 -17.61
CA VAL A 19 -7.68 7.22 -17.43
C VAL A 19 -7.32 7.27 -15.95
N PHE A 20 -8.14 6.63 -15.12
CA PHE A 20 -7.81 6.37 -13.73
C PHE A 20 -6.40 5.78 -13.75
N ALA A 21 -5.50 6.37 -12.97
CA ALA A 21 -4.15 5.87 -12.85
C ALA A 21 -4.21 4.50 -12.15
N SER A 22 -4.42 3.43 -12.91
CA SER A 22 -4.60 2.09 -12.36
C SER A 22 -3.36 1.61 -11.62
N GLY A 23 -3.51 1.37 -10.33
CA GLY A 23 -2.45 1.10 -9.35
C GLY A 23 -2.86 1.46 -7.91
N ASP A 24 -3.93 2.24 -7.73
CA ASP A 24 -4.38 2.73 -6.42
C ASP A 24 -5.77 2.21 -6.00
N GLU A 25 -6.30 1.24 -6.75
CA GLU A 25 -7.62 0.65 -6.54
C GLU A 25 -7.76 -0.02 -5.16
N GLY A 26 -6.68 -0.57 -4.61
CA GLY A 26 -6.68 -1.20 -3.29
C GLY A 26 -7.07 -0.21 -2.19
N HIS A 27 -6.31 0.87 -2.04
CA HIS A 27 -6.57 1.93 -1.06
C HIS A 27 -7.94 2.57 -1.27
N LYS A 28 -8.28 2.92 -2.51
CA LYS A 28 -9.58 3.52 -2.83
C LYS A 28 -10.73 2.60 -2.44
N THR A 29 -10.61 1.31 -2.69
CA THR A 29 -11.65 0.33 -2.32
C THR A 29 -11.79 0.22 -0.81
N ILE A 30 -10.69 0.17 -0.06
CA ILE A 30 -10.71 0.15 1.42
C ILE A 30 -11.41 1.40 1.97
N GLY A 31 -11.04 2.58 1.48
CA GLY A 31 -11.69 3.85 1.84
C GLY A 31 -13.17 3.87 1.46
N ALA A 32 -13.55 3.33 0.29
CA ALA A 32 -14.94 3.26 -0.17
C ALA A 32 -15.80 2.31 0.66
N ILE A 33 -15.25 1.18 1.10
CA ILE A 33 -15.90 0.28 2.07
C ILE A 33 -16.18 1.06 3.35
N ALA A 34 -15.19 1.76 3.89
CA ALA A 34 -15.34 2.52 5.13
C ALA A 34 -16.35 3.67 5.00
N ASP A 35 -16.33 4.43 3.89
CA ASP A 35 -17.30 5.49 3.59
C ASP A 35 -18.75 4.95 3.70
N ARG A 36 -19.00 3.75 3.16
CA ARG A 36 -20.33 3.12 3.18
C ARG A 36 -20.73 2.64 4.57
N LEU A 37 -19.80 2.05 5.31
CA LEU A 37 -20.06 1.53 6.66
C LEU A 37 -20.26 2.64 7.69
N LEU A 38 -19.68 3.82 7.47
CA LEU A 38 -19.78 4.98 8.37
C LEU A 38 -20.99 5.88 8.06
N ALA A 39 -21.68 5.67 6.94
CA ALA A 39 -22.81 6.50 6.54
C ALA A 39 -23.90 6.52 7.62
N GLY A 40 -24.27 7.73 8.08
CA GLY A 40 -25.29 7.92 9.12
C GLY A 40 -24.81 7.72 10.56
N THR A 41 -23.54 7.42 10.79
CA THR A 41 -22.95 7.26 12.13
C THR A 41 -22.36 8.57 12.65
N ASN A 42 -22.13 8.67 13.97
CA ASN A 42 -21.41 9.81 14.57
C ASN A 42 -19.98 9.91 14.01
N ALA A 43 -19.27 8.78 13.92
CA ALA A 43 -17.95 8.73 13.27
C ALA A 43 -17.98 9.26 11.83
N GLY A 44 -18.99 8.91 11.03
CA GLY A 44 -19.15 9.46 9.68
C GLY A 44 -19.28 10.99 9.67
N ALA A 45 -20.00 11.57 10.64
CA ALA A 45 -20.10 13.02 10.78
C ALA A 45 -18.75 13.67 11.19
N ARG A 46 -17.99 13.01 12.07
CA ARG A 46 -16.65 13.48 12.48
C ARG A 46 -15.63 13.41 11.35
N VAL A 47 -15.62 12.33 10.58
CA VAL A 47 -14.82 12.21 9.35
C VAL A 47 -15.16 13.36 8.40
N LYS A 48 -16.45 13.58 8.11
CA LYS A 48 -16.88 14.65 7.20
C LYS A 48 -16.42 16.04 7.65
N ALA A 49 -16.33 16.30 8.95
CA ALA A 49 -15.85 17.57 9.48
C ALA A 49 -14.33 17.81 9.26
N LEU A 50 -13.55 16.75 9.02
CA LEU A 50 -12.11 16.83 8.76
C LEU A 50 -11.75 16.81 7.25
N LEU A 51 -12.72 16.44 6.41
CA LEU A 51 -12.57 16.39 4.96
C LEU A 51 -12.77 17.77 4.32
N GLN A 52 -12.06 18.02 3.22
CA GLN A 52 -12.29 19.17 2.35
C GLN A 52 -13.52 18.93 1.46
N PRO A 53 -14.13 19.99 0.90
CA PRO A 53 -15.26 19.85 -0.02
C PRO A 53 -14.93 18.91 -1.18
N GLY A 54 -15.76 17.88 -1.36
CA GLY A 54 -15.61 16.89 -2.43
C GLY A 54 -14.72 15.69 -2.09
N GLU A 55 -14.08 15.67 -0.92
CA GLU A 55 -13.32 14.51 -0.46
C GLU A 55 -14.22 13.45 0.20
N SER A 56 -13.73 12.22 0.18
CA SER A 56 -14.24 11.06 0.94
C SER A 56 -13.06 10.19 1.39
N LEU A 57 -13.28 9.20 2.26
CA LEU A 57 -12.21 8.26 2.64
C LEU A 57 -11.63 7.55 1.40
N GLN A 58 -12.48 7.17 0.44
CA GLN A 58 -12.03 6.67 -0.86
C GLN A 58 -11.01 7.60 -1.53
N SER A 59 -11.31 8.90 -1.65
CA SER A 59 -10.43 9.82 -2.39
C SER A 59 -9.15 10.14 -1.64
N ILE A 60 -9.20 10.27 -0.30
CA ILE A 60 -8.03 10.63 0.50
C ILE A 60 -7.13 9.43 0.84
N SER A 61 -7.61 8.20 0.63
CA SER A 61 -6.86 6.98 0.91
C SER A 61 -5.54 6.86 0.16
N ILE A 62 -5.29 7.65 -0.89
CA ILE A 62 -4.04 7.66 -1.67
C ILE A 62 -3.12 8.84 -1.30
N TRP A 63 -3.57 9.74 -0.43
CA TRP A 63 -2.90 11.01 -0.18
C TRP A 63 -1.47 10.84 0.34
N ALA A 64 -1.24 9.88 1.24
CA ALA A 64 0.07 9.66 1.85
C ALA A 64 1.12 9.21 0.83
N ASP A 65 0.72 8.37 -0.13
CA ASP A 65 1.55 8.03 -1.28
C ASP A 65 1.83 9.25 -2.15
N CYS A 66 0.80 10.01 -2.50
CA CYS A 66 0.97 11.22 -3.31
C CYS A 66 1.88 12.27 -2.62
N ALA A 67 2.01 12.25 -1.30
CA ALA A 67 2.98 13.06 -0.58
C ALA A 67 4.44 12.62 -0.80
N LYS A 68 4.72 11.38 -1.24
CA LYS A 68 6.09 10.92 -1.52
C LYS A 68 6.71 11.52 -2.78
N GLY A 69 5.89 11.99 -3.74
CA GLY A 69 6.40 12.58 -4.98
C GLY A 69 5.31 12.96 -5.98
N SER A 70 5.71 13.22 -7.23
CA SER A 70 4.82 13.78 -8.25
C SER A 70 4.06 12.75 -9.10
N PHE A 71 4.05 11.48 -8.71
CA PHE A 71 3.42 10.41 -9.51
C PHE A 71 1.89 10.49 -9.51
N CYS A 72 1.29 11.16 -8.53
CA CYS A 72 -0.13 11.51 -8.54
C CYS A 72 -0.44 12.85 -9.25
N GLY A 73 0.58 13.52 -9.78
CA GLY A 73 0.52 14.90 -10.24
C GLY A 73 1.29 15.86 -9.32
N PRO A 74 1.18 17.18 -9.54
CA PRO A 74 1.83 18.18 -8.71
C PRO A 74 1.38 18.07 -7.24
N GLN A 75 2.33 18.12 -6.31
CA GLN A 75 2.02 18.07 -4.88
C GLN A 75 1.29 19.34 -4.44
N THR A 76 0.26 19.18 -3.61
CA THR A 76 -0.47 20.31 -3.03
C THR A 76 0.37 21.04 -2.00
N PRO A 77 0.04 22.31 -1.64
CA PRO A 77 0.71 23.01 -0.54
C PRO A 77 0.66 22.24 0.79
N GLU A 78 -0.43 21.50 1.05
CA GLU A 78 -0.58 20.65 2.24
C GLU A 78 0.44 19.49 2.24
N MET A 79 0.61 18.81 1.09
CA MET A 79 1.61 17.75 0.94
C MET A 79 3.04 18.28 1.09
N GLN A 80 3.33 19.45 0.50
CA GLN A 80 4.65 20.08 0.62
C GLN A 80 4.96 20.45 2.07
N ALA A 81 4.02 21.10 2.77
CA ALA A 81 4.19 21.43 4.19
C ALA A 81 4.37 20.17 5.04
N PHE A 82 3.56 19.13 4.79
CA PHE A 82 3.66 17.85 5.48
C PHE A 82 5.03 17.20 5.29
N THR A 83 5.54 17.11 4.07
CA THR A 83 6.82 16.44 3.78
C THR A 83 8.03 17.19 4.31
N ILE A 84 7.98 18.53 4.32
CA ILE A 84 9.00 19.37 4.98
C ILE A 84 9.03 19.09 6.48
N GLN A 85 7.85 19.01 7.12
CA GLN A 85 7.72 18.71 8.54
C GLN A 85 8.08 17.25 8.86
N ASN A 86 7.83 16.34 7.93
CA ASN A 86 7.95 14.88 8.08
C ASN A 86 8.92 14.31 7.03
N PRO A 87 10.23 14.58 7.12
CA PRO A 87 11.18 14.13 6.09
C PRO A 87 11.26 12.60 5.97
N ALA A 88 10.91 11.86 7.03
CA ALA A 88 10.87 10.40 7.06
C ALA A 88 9.55 9.78 6.54
N HIS A 89 8.60 10.59 6.04
CA HIS A 89 7.25 10.11 5.67
C HIS A 89 7.21 8.91 4.72
N ALA A 90 8.21 8.75 3.85
CA ALA A 90 8.28 7.59 2.95
C ALA A 90 8.42 6.26 3.71
N ALA A 91 8.97 6.26 4.92
CA ALA A 91 9.14 5.08 5.77
C ALA A 91 7.92 4.78 6.67
N TYR A 92 6.93 5.67 6.72
CA TYR A 92 5.72 5.49 7.57
C TYR A 92 4.81 4.35 7.10
N HIS A 93 5.07 3.80 5.93
CA HIS A 93 4.16 2.91 5.19
C HIS A 93 4.39 1.44 5.47
N TYR A 94 5.46 1.07 6.17
CA TYR A 94 5.79 -0.33 6.35
C TYR A 94 6.58 -0.57 7.64
N THR A 95 6.74 -1.84 7.95
CA THR A 95 7.81 -2.40 8.78
C THR A 95 8.39 -3.59 8.03
N ASN A 96 9.68 -3.86 8.18
CA ASN A 96 10.35 -5.01 7.56
C ASN A 96 10.56 -6.12 8.61
N THR A 97 9.55 -6.43 9.42
CA THR A 97 9.71 -7.41 10.49
C THR A 97 10.07 -8.79 9.90
N PRO A 98 11.12 -9.50 10.37
CA PRO A 98 11.45 -10.84 9.89
C PRO A 98 10.26 -11.79 9.99
N VAL A 99 9.88 -12.44 8.88
CA VAL A 99 8.72 -13.32 8.81
C VAL A 99 8.82 -14.58 9.69
N GLU A 100 10.01 -14.90 10.19
CA GLU A 100 10.19 -15.99 11.16
C GLU A 100 9.77 -15.60 12.59
N ASN A 101 9.62 -14.30 12.88
CA ASN A 101 9.13 -13.84 14.16
C ASN A 101 7.66 -14.26 14.37
N LYS A 102 7.30 -14.48 15.64
CA LYS A 102 5.92 -14.88 16.02
C LYS A 102 4.95 -13.71 16.06
N SER A 103 5.45 -12.49 16.21
CA SER A 103 4.65 -11.28 16.31
C SER A 103 5.50 -10.06 15.96
N TYR A 104 4.81 -8.96 15.66
CA TYR A 104 5.44 -7.65 15.66
C TYR A 104 5.90 -7.30 17.09
N VAL A 105 7.09 -6.73 17.22
CA VAL A 105 7.64 -6.21 18.48
C VAL A 105 8.38 -4.92 18.20
N ALA A 106 7.91 -3.80 18.74
CA ALA A 106 8.57 -2.50 18.59
C ALA A 106 10.03 -2.56 19.11
N GLY A 107 10.96 -2.00 18.33
CA GLY A 107 12.40 -2.07 18.61
C GLY A 107 13.05 -3.41 18.21
N GLY A 108 12.28 -4.35 17.67
CA GLY A 108 12.79 -5.57 17.03
C GLY A 108 13.45 -5.30 15.68
N VAL A 109 14.07 -6.32 15.10
CA VAL A 109 14.69 -6.20 13.77
C VAL A 109 13.65 -5.81 12.72
N GLY A 110 14.01 -4.87 11.85
CA GLY A 110 13.13 -4.38 10.78
C GLY A 110 12.07 -3.36 11.23
N THR A 111 12.06 -2.99 12.50
CA THR A 111 11.17 -1.95 13.06
C THR A 111 11.90 -0.63 13.25
N THR A 112 11.16 0.47 13.28
CA THR A 112 11.68 1.81 13.60
C THR A 112 10.73 2.53 14.56
N ASP A 113 11.15 3.65 15.12
CA ASP A 113 10.30 4.52 15.95
C ASP A 113 9.21 5.27 15.15
N HIS A 114 9.21 5.13 13.83
CA HIS A 114 8.28 5.75 12.89
C HIS A 114 7.79 4.75 11.82
N ASP A 115 7.83 3.46 12.12
CA ASP A 115 7.25 2.44 11.24
C ASP A 115 5.71 2.55 11.21
N ILE A 116 5.09 1.81 10.31
CA ILE A 116 3.63 1.85 10.12
C ILE A 116 2.83 1.65 11.41
N VAL A 117 3.30 0.80 12.32
CA VAL A 117 2.63 0.56 13.59
C VAL A 117 2.72 1.81 14.45
N GLN A 118 3.91 2.40 14.61
CA GLN A 118 4.08 3.60 15.43
C GLN A 118 3.28 4.80 14.88
N ILE A 119 3.28 4.99 13.56
CA ILE A 119 2.56 6.10 12.91
C ILE A 119 1.04 5.93 13.03
N LEU A 120 0.52 4.71 12.88
CA LEU A 120 -0.91 4.45 13.13
C LEU A 120 -1.27 4.72 14.60
N LYS A 121 -0.46 4.26 15.56
CA LYS A 121 -0.72 4.50 17.00
C LYS A 121 -0.77 6.00 17.30
N GLN A 122 0.16 6.76 16.74
CA GLN A 122 0.18 8.22 16.86
C GLN A 122 -1.04 8.88 16.22
N ALA A 123 -1.37 8.54 14.97
CA ALA A 123 -2.52 9.11 14.28
C ALA A 123 -3.84 8.82 15.02
N ILE A 124 -3.98 7.61 15.57
CA ILE A 124 -5.13 7.23 16.40
C ILE A 124 -5.18 8.11 17.67
N ALA A 125 -4.05 8.29 18.36
CA ALA A 125 -3.99 9.12 19.56
C ALA A 125 -4.40 10.58 19.28
N VAL A 126 -3.97 11.15 18.14
CA VAL A 126 -4.38 12.50 17.71
C VAL A 126 -5.90 12.59 17.50
N LEU A 127 -6.51 11.61 16.81
CA LEU A 127 -7.97 11.62 16.61
C LEU A 127 -8.77 11.38 17.90
N GLN A 128 -8.18 10.72 18.89
CA GLN A 128 -8.74 10.59 20.24
C GLN A 128 -8.58 11.86 21.09
N GLY A 129 -7.95 12.92 20.55
CA GLY A 129 -7.69 14.18 21.27
C GLY A 129 -6.49 14.12 22.22
N ASN A 130 -5.70 13.05 22.17
CA ASN A 130 -4.47 12.90 22.93
C ASN A 130 -3.30 13.45 22.10
N ASP A 131 -3.33 14.76 21.83
CA ASP A 131 -2.34 15.48 21.04
C ASP A 131 -1.34 16.21 21.97
N ASN A 132 -0.18 15.59 22.20
CA ASN A 132 0.93 16.18 22.94
C ASN A 132 2.27 15.67 22.39
N GLU A 133 3.38 16.25 22.84
CA GLU A 133 4.72 15.93 22.32
C GLU A 133 5.09 14.44 22.41
N LYS A 134 4.54 13.70 23.40
CA LYS A 134 4.83 12.28 23.58
C LYS A 134 4.03 11.40 22.62
N THR A 135 2.77 11.75 22.36
CA THR A 135 1.84 10.94 21.55
C THR A 135 1.76 11.37 20.10
N ASN A 136 2.17 12.61 19.81
CA ASN A 136 2.19 13.22 18.48
C ASN A 136 3.55 13.91 18.19
N PRO A 137 4.69 13.21 18.27
CA PRO A 137 6.01 13.81 18.02
C PRO A 137 6.16 14.40 16.61
N HIS A 138 5.43 13.84 15.64
CA HIS A 138 5.38 14.33 14.25
C HIS A 138 4.43 15.51 14.02
N ARG A 139 3.71 15.95 15.07
CA ARG A 139 2.79 17.11 15.05
C ARG A 139 1.74 17.03 13.94
N PHE A 140 1.14 15.86 13.75
CA PHE A 140 0.02 15.71 12.82
C PHE A 140 -1.17 16.53 13.31
N THR A 141 -1.79 17.28 12.41
CA THR A 141 -3.13 17.83 12.66
C THR A 141 -4.17 16.70 12.67
N PRO A 142 -5.37 16.90 13.24
CA PRO A 142 -6.45 15.91 13.14
C PRO A 142 -6.77 15.50 11.71
N ARG A 143 -6.68 16.43 10.75
CA ARG A 143 -6.83 16.10 9.33
C ARG A 143 -5.69 15.21 8.83
N GLN A 144 -4.44 15.55 9.10
CA GLN A 144 -3.30 14.71 8.70
C GLN A 144 -3.36 13.31 9.34
N ALA A 145 -3.79 13.22 10.60
CA ALA A 145 -4.02 11.94 11.25
C ALA A 145 -5.11 11.10 10.53
N LEU A 146 -6.21 11.72 10.09
CA LEU A 146 -7.21 11.03 9.27
C LEU A 146 -6.64 10.58 7.91
N LEU A 147 -5.84 11.43 7.24
CA LEU A 147 -5.16 11.10 5.98
C LEU A 147 -4.23 9.88 6.16
N MET A 148 -3.47 9.84 7.26
CA MET A 148 -2.60 8.71 7.59
C MET A 148 -3.41 7.45 7.87
N ILE A 149 -4.44 7.51 8.71
CA ILE A 149 -5.27 6.34 9.01
C ILE A 149 -5.96 5.79 7.77
N ALA A 150 -6.52 6.65 6.91
CA ALA A 150 -7.20 6.23 5.68
C ALA A 150 -6.28 5.47 4.72
N HIS A 151 -4.98 5.80 4.69
CA HIS A 151 -4.00 5.13 3.85
C HIS A 151 -3.37 3.90 4.55
N LEU A 152 -2.82 4.10 5.75
CA LEU A 152 -1.99 3.12 6.44
C LEU A 152 -2.78 1.91 6.97
N VAL A 153 -4.10 2.05 7.19
CA VAL A 153 -4.93 0.86 7.44
C VAL A 153 -4.94 -0.05 6.21
N GLY A 154 -4.82 0.49 5.00
CA GLY A 154 -4.63 -0.33 3.80
C GLY A 154 -3.26 -1.00 3.76
N ASP A 155 -2.19 -0.21 3.94
CA ASP A 155 -0.82 -0.72 3.93
C ASP A 155 -0.61 -1.86 4.93
N ILE A 156 -1.03 -1.70 6.19
CA ILE A 156 -0.77 -2.71 7.23
C ILE A 156 -1.49 -4.05 6.99
N HIS A 157 -2.49 -4.08 6.10
CA HIS A 157 -3.18 -5.30 5.68
C HIS A 157 -2.62 -5.90 4.38
N GLN A 158 -1.69 -5.21 3.71
CA GLN A 158 -0.88 -5.76 2.63
C GLN A 158 0.30 -6.51 3.27
N PRO A 159 0.40 -7.85 3.13
CA PRO A 159 1.39 -8.65 3.87
C PRO A 159 2.84 -8.16 3.77
N LEU A 160 3.27 -7.70 2.60
CA LEU A 160 4.63 -7.28 2.30
C LEU A 160 4.98 -5.86 2.81
N HIS A 161 4.00 -5.10 3.32
CA HIS A 161 4.26 -3.87 4.10
C HIS A 161 4.58 -4.18 5.57
N VAL A 162 4.49 -5.44 6.00
CA VAL A 162 4.68 -5.81 7.41
C VAL A 162 5.81 -6.82 7.59
N GLY A 163 5.79 -7.89 6.79
CA GLY A 163 6.80 -8.93 6.87
C GLY A 163 7.83 -8.80 5.77
N ALA A 164 9.10 -9.02 6.11
CA ALA A 164 10.20 -9.12 5.16
C ALA A 164 11.03 -10.38 5.39
N VAL A 165 11.68 -10.84 4.31
CA VAL A 165 12.71 -11.88 4.35
C VAL A 165 14.09 -11.23 4.22
N TYR A 166 15.11 -11.93 4.69
CA TYR A 166 16.50 -11.47 4.61
C TYR A 166 17.36 -12.51 3.91
N LEU A 167 18.37 -12.05 3.18
CA LEU A 167 19.28 -12.91 2.43
C LEU A 167 20.71 -12.73 2.92
N ASN A 168 21.49 -13.81 2.98
CA ASN A 168 22.93 -13.72 3.19
C ASN A 168 23.70 -13.52 1.86
N GLN A 169 25.04 -13.56 1.92
CA GLN A 169 25.90 -13.40 0.74
C GLN A 169 25.77 -14.55 -0.26
N GLU A 170 25.39 -15.72 0.24
CA GLU A 170 25.14 -16.95 -0.51
C GLU A 170 23.72 -17.02 -1.10
N ASN A 171 22.94 -15.92 -1.00
CA ASN A 171 21.54 -15.82 -1.45
C ASN A 171 20.58 -16.79 -0.75
N GLN A 172 20.91 -17.21 0.46
CA GLN A 172 20.07 -18.07 1.30
C GLN A 172 19.23 -17.20 2.25
N PHE A 173 18.00 -17.63 2.49
CA PHE A 173 17.16 -17.01 3.51
C PHE A 173 17.77 -17.18 4.90
N VAL A 174 17.82 -16.09 5.65
CA VAL A 174 18.34 -16.05 7.02
C VAL A 174 17.44 -15.18 7.89
N THR A 175 17.44 -15.45 9.19
CA THR A 175 16.71 -14.64 10.18
C THR A 175 17.71 -13.84 11.01
N PRO A 176 17.81 -12.51 10.81
CA PRO A 176 18.62 -11.67 11.67
C PRO A 176 18.06 -11.66 13.10
N THR A 177 18.94 -11.77 14.08
CA THR A 177 18.59 -11.72 15.51
C THR A 177 18.77 -10.33 16.11
N LYS A 178 19.58 -9.48 15.46
CA LYS A 178 19.85 -8.10 15.87
C LYS A 178 19.85 -7.17 14.66
N GLN A 179 19.38 -5.94 14.86
CA GLN A 179 19.31 -4.95 13.77
C GLN A 179 20.69 -4.68 13.14
N ALA A 180 21.76 -4.69 13.95
CA ALA A 180 23.12 -4.46 13.48
C ALA A 180 23.68 -5.57 12.56
N GLU A 181 23.01 -6.72 12.48
CA GLU A 181 23.38 -7.79 11.54
C GLU A 181 22.93 -7.46 10.12
N VAL A 182 21.85 -6.69 9.96
CA VAL A 182 21.34 -6.19 8.66
C VAL A 182 22.19 -4.99 8.22
N ASP A 183 23.36 -5.29 7.67
CA ASP A 183 24.37 -4.30 7.28
C ASP A 183 24.43 -4.03 5.76
N GLY A 184 23.61 -4.74 4.97
CA GLY A 184 23.61 -4.62 3.51
C GLY A 184 24.90 -5.16 2.85
N VAL A 185 25.70 -5.92 3.59
CA VAL A 185 26.95 -6.54 3.13
C VAL A 185 26.93 -8.04 3.38
N ARG A 186 26.63 -8.46 4.62
CA ARG A 186 26.51 -9.86 5.05
C ARG A 186 25.07 -10.32 5.06
N ILE A 187 24.17 -9.48 5.56
CA ILE A 187 22.72 -9.73 5.53
C ILE A 187 22.03 -8.54 4.87
N PHE A 188 21.21 -8.87 3.89
CA PHE A 188 20.49 -7.92 3.06
C PHE A 188 19.00 -7.95 3.41
N ASP A 189 18.43 -6.77 3.62
CA ASP A 189 16.98 -6.57 3.64
C ASP A 189 16.47 -6.50 2.20
N VAL A 190 15.51 -7.37 1.85
CA VAL A 190 14.86 -7.32 0.53
C VAL A 190 13.75 -6.26 0.44
N GLN A 191 13.56 -5.48 1.51
CA GLN A 191 12.68 -4.32 1.64
C GLN A 191 11.22 -4.65 1.31
N GLY A 192 10.64 -5.58 2.06
CA GLY A 192 9.26 -6.03 1.81
C GLY A 192 9.08 -6.63 0.41
N GLY A 193 10.13 -7.17 -0.21
CA GLY A 193 10.08 -7.74 -1.55
C GLY A 193 10.26 -6.72 -2.69
N ASN A 194 10.60 -5.46 -2.39
CA ASN A 194 10.96 -4.49 -3.43
C ASN A 194 12.24 -4.89 -4.18
N ASN A 195 13.16 -5.59 -3.50
CA ASN A 195 14.40 -6.10 -4.09
C ASN A 195 14.29 -7.55 -4.56
N LEU A 196 13.09 -8.14 -4.59
CA LEU A 196 12.83 -9.44 -5.22
C LEU A 196 12.15 -9.22 -6.58
N LEU A 197 12.80 -9.65 -7.66
CA LEU A 197 12.37 -9.43 -9.03
C LEU A 197 11.74 -10.70 -9.60
N ILE A 198 10.45 -10.64 -9.96
CA ILE A 198 9.71 -11.73 -10.59
C ILE A 198 9.76 -11.58 -12.11
N GLU A 199 10.19 -12.64 -12.80
CA GLU A 199 10.33 -12.66 -14.27
C GLU A 199 9.10 -13.25 -14.98
N ASP A 200 8.19 -13.87 -14.23
CA ASP A 200 7.02 -14.51 -14.80
C ASP A 200 6.05 -13.47 -15.37
N GLN A 201 5.98 -13.36 -16.69
CA GLN A 201 5.10 -12.41 -17.38
C GLN A 201 3.61 -12.66 -17.09
N ALA A 202 3.21 -13.85 -16.61
CA ALA A 202 1.85 -14.09 -16.15
C ALA A 202 1.46 -13.23 -14.93
N THR A 203 2.46 -12.65 -14.25
CA THR A 203 2.28 -11.74 -13.10
C THR A 203 2.24 -10.27 -13.50
N TRP A 204 2.29 -9.96 -14.80
CA TRP A 204 2.35 -8.59 -15.30
C TRP A 204 0.96 -8.11 -15.73
N THR A 205 0.63 -6.87 -15.38
CA THR A 205 -0.59 -6.19 -15.84
C THR A 205 -0.45 -5.78 -17.30
N ALA A 206 -1.57 -5.44 -17.95
CA ALA A 206 -1.54 -4.85 -19.30
C ALA A 206 -0.75 -3.52 -19.33
N ARG A 207 -0.77 -2.77 -18.22
CA ARG A 207 0.03 -1.55 -18.02
C ARG A 207 1.51 -1.89 -17.91
N ASP A 208 1.88 -2.93 -17.16
CA ASP A 208 3.27 -3.40 -17.04
C ASP A 208 3.82 -3.80 -18.41
N LEU A 209 3.07 -4.58 -19.18
CA LEU A 209 3.45 -4.97 -20.54
C LEU A 209 3.61 -3.77 -21.49
N LYS A 210 2.84 -2.70 -21.29
CA LYS A 210 2.93 -1.46 -22.08
C LYS A 210 4.14 -0.60 -21.67
N ASN A 211 4.39 -0.45 -20.37
CA ASN A 211 5.53 0.31 -19.84
C ASN A 211 6.85 -0.42 -20.13
N PHE A 212 6.86 -1.74 -20.04
CA PHE A 212 7.99 -2.62 -20.40
C PHE A 212 8.52 -2.33 -21.82
N LYS A 213 7.63 -2.22 -22.81
CA LYS A 213 8.01 -1.92 -24.21
C LYS A 213 8.70 -0.56 -24.37
N SER A 214 8.51 0.37 -23.44
CA SER A 214 9.11 1.71 -23.48
C SER A 214 10.49 1.77 -22.80
N GLU A 215 10.73 0.96 -21.76
CA GLU A 215 11.98 0.97 -20.98
C GLU A 215 13.07 0.09 -21.60
N THR A 216 12.71 -1.01 -22.27
CA THR A 216 13.67 -1.89 -22.99
C THR A 216 14.25 -1.28 -24.25
N ALA A 217 13.78 -0.11 -24.69
CA ALA A 217 14.33 0.61 -25.83
C ALA A 217 15.70 1.26 -25.53
N ASN A 218 16.09 1.39 -24.26
CA ASN A 218 17.28 2.17 -23.84
C ASN A 218 18.27 1.46 -22.90
N THR A 219 18.10 0.18 -22.55
CA THR A 219 19.12 -0.59 -21.78
C THR A 219 19.10 -2.09 -22.10
N ASN A 220 20.20 -2.78 -21.80
CA ASN A 220 20.51 -4.17 -22.16
C ASN A 220 19.36 -5.17 -21.81
N PRO A 221 18.75 -5.85 -22.79
CA PRO A 221 17.41 -6.46 -22.68
C PRO A 221 17.32 -7.85 -22.01
N ALA A 222 18.34 -8.32 -21.28
CA ALA A 222 18.46 -9.76 -21.02
C ALA A 222 17.50 -10.33 -19.96
N ARG A 223 17.12 -9.60 -18.90
CA ARG A 223 16.19 -10.07 -17.85
C ARG A 223 15.49 -8.90 -17.15
N VAL A 224 14.26 -8.58 -17.55
CA VAL A 224 13.45 -7.58 -16.84
C VAL A 224 12.52 -8.31 -15.88
N GLY A 225 12.62 -8.01 -14.60
CA GLY A 225 11.73 -8.52 -13.57
C GLY A 225 10.99 -7.38 -12.88
N LYS A 226 9.78 -7.67 -12.38
CA LYS A 226 8.96 -6.73 -11.61
C LYS A 226 9.24 -6.94 -10.12
N ALA A 227 9.25 -5.89 -9.30
CA ALA A 227 9.32 -6.06 -7.85
C ALA A 227 8.13 -6.90 -7.34
N LEU A 228 8.38 -7.89 -6.49
CA LEU A 228 7.35 -8.70 -5.86
C LEU A 228 6.39 -7.83 -5.04
N HIS A 229 6.92 -6.80 -4.38
CA HIS A 229 6.08 -5.84 -3.64
C HIS A 229 5.05 -5.17 -4.55
N LEU A 230 5.50 -4.64 -5.69
CA LEU A 230 4.62 -4.00 -6.68
C LEU A 230 3.60 -4.98 -7.29
N TYR A 231 3.93 -6.27 -7.36
CA TYR A 231 2.96 -7.30 -7.73
C TYR A 231 1.81 -7.37 -6.73
N TRP A 232 2.10 -7.38 -5.42
CA TRP A 232 1.08 -7.40 -4.37
C TRP A 232 0.24 -6.12 -4.31
N ASP A 233 0.87 -4.94 -4.44
CA ASP A 233 0.17 -3.65 -4.39
C ASP A 233 -0.82 -3.46 -5.54
N VAL A 234 -0.41 -3.91 -6.75
CA VAL A 234 -1.13 -3.57 -7.98
C VAL A 234 -1.70 -4.81 -8.65
N THR A 235 -0.85 -5.74 -9.11
CA THR A 235 -1.29 -6.85 -9.95
C THR A 235 -2.31 -7.73 -9.22
N VAL A 236 -2.07 -8.06 -7.95
CA VAL A 236 -2.98 -8.94 -7.20
C VAL A 236 -4.34 -8.27 -7.01
N VAL A 237 -4.40 -6.96 -6.77
CA VAL A 237 -5.67 -6.22 -6.68
C VAL A 237 -6.42 -6.27 -8.01
N GLU A 238 -5.74 -6.04 -9.13
CA GLU A 238 -6.34 -6.15 -10.47
C GLU A 238 -6.84 -7.58 -10.77
N ASN A 239 -6.12 -8.61 -10.31
CA ASN A 239 -6.57 -10.00 -10.43
C ASN A 239 -7.88 -10.22 -9.66
N VAL A 240 -7.99 -9.73 -8.43
CA VAL A 240 -9.23 -9.82 -7.65
C VAL A 240 -10.38 -9.08 -8.35
N MET A 241 -10.14 -7.88 -8.86
CA MET A 241 -11.14 -7.12 -9.61
C MET A 241 -11.63 -7.89 -10.84
N ARG A 242 -10.70 -8.48 -11.61
CA ARG A 242 -11.00 -9.29 -12.79
C ARG A 242 -11.82 -10.52 -12.44
N ASP A 243 -11.44 -11.26 -11.40
CA ASP A 243 -12.16 -12.46 -10.94
C ASP A 243 -13.59 -12.15 -10.50
N LEU A 244 -13.81 -10.99 -9.89
CA LEU A 244 -15.14 -10.54 -9.48
C LEU A 244 -15.91 -9.88 -10.65
N GLY A 245 -15.26 -9.65 -11.79
CA GLY A 245 -15.81 -8.94 -12.93
C GLY A 245 -16.14 -7.47 -12.61
N ALA A 246 -15.36 -6.83 -11.74
CA ALA A 246 -15.50 -5.42 -11.39
C ALA A 246 -14.75 -4.53 -12.38
N LYS A 247 -15.40 -3.50 -12.91
CA LYS A 247 -14.82 -2.55 -13.87
C LYS A 247 -14.51 -1.18 -13.28
N SER A 248 -14.87 -0.97 -12.02
CA SER A 248 -14.63 0.28 -11.28
C SER A 248 -14.44 -0.01 -9.80
N VAL A 249 -13.85 0.95 -9.07
CA VAL A 249 -13.76 0.89 -7.59
C VAL A 249 -15.14 0.74 -6.96
N VAL A 250 -16.17 1.39 -7.50
CA VAL A 250 -17.55 1.32 -6.97
C VAL A 250 -18.09 -0.11 -7.08
N GLU A 251 -18.03 -0.70 -8.29
CA GLU A 251 -18.48 -2.08 -8.50
C GLU A 251 -17.64 -3.07 -7.69
N PHE A 252 -16.34 -2.82 -7.55
CA PHE A 252 -15.45 -3.66 -6.76
C PHE A 252 -15.84 -3.64 -5.28
N THR A 253 -16.10 -2.45 -4.75
CA THR A 253 -16.59 -2.23 -3.38
C THR A 253 -17.92 -2.93 -3.15
N ASP A 254 -18.89 -2.82 -4.07
CA ASP A 254 -20.18 -3.51 -4.00
C ASP A 254 -20.00 -5.03 -3.87
N LYS A 255 -19.13 -5.60 -4.71
CA LYS A 255 -18.90 -7.05 -4.76
C LYS A 255 -18.16 -7.56 -3.51
N LEU A 256 -17.21 -6.80 -2.98
CA LEU A 256 -16.53 -7.15 -1.73
C LEU A 256 -17.48 -7.08 -0.54
N LEU A 257 -18.31 -6.05 -0.44
CA LEU A 257 -19.32 -5.95 0.63
C LEU A 257 -20.41 -7.03 0.54
N ALA A 258 -20.75 -7.50 -0.66
CA ALA A 258 -21.64 -8.63 -0.84
C ALA A 258 -21.01 -9.97 -0.41
N SER A 259 -19.68 -10.03 -0.26
CA SER A 259 -18.96 -11.25 0.15
C SER A 259 -19.05 -11.46 1.66
N LYS A 260 -19.31 -12.70 2.07
CA LYS A 260 -19.39 -13.08 3.50
C LYS A 260 -17.99 -13.36 4.05
N VAL A 261 -17.21 -12.31 4.30
CA VAL A 261 -15.90 -12.42 4.95
C VAL A 261 -16.06 -12.28 6.46
N ASN A 262 -15.55 -13.26 7.23
CA ASN A 262 -15.43 -13.11 8.67
C ASN A 262 -14.31 -12.10 8.98
N VAL A 263 -14.68 -10.96 9.56
CA VAL A 263 -13.74 -9.91 9.99
C VAL A 263 -13.38 -10.15 11.46
N PRO A 264 -12.12 -10.47 11.78
CA PRO A 264 -11.72 -10.66 13.17
C PRO A 264 -11.94 -9.37 13.98
N LEU A 265 -12.53 -9.50 15.16
CA LEU A 265 -12.73 -8.38 16.08
C LEU A 265 -11.40 -7.92 16.65
N ASN A 266 -11.23 -6.61 16.77
CA ASN A 266 -10.11 -6.03 17.51
C ASN A 266 -10.38 -6.15 19.01
N THR A 267 -9.32 -6.26 19.80
CA THR A 267 -9.42 -6.36 21.27
C THR A 267 -8.69 -5.20 21.96
N GLY A 268 -9.20 -4.76 23.12
CA GLY A 268 -8.61 -3.65 23.87
C GLY A 268 -8.76 -2.29 23.20
N GLU A 269 -7.96 -1.33 23.67
CA GLU A 269 -8.00 0.07 23.21
C GLU A 269 -7.56 0.22 21.74
N PRO A 270 -8.16 1.16 20.97
CA PRO A 270 -7.82 1.39 19.57
C PRO A 270 -6.34 1.59 19.26
N THR A 271 -5.59 2.24 20.17
CA THR A 271 -4.15 2.46 20.03
C THR A 271 -3.31 1.18 20.14
N SER A 272 -3.91 0.04 20.52
CA SER A 272 -3.24 -1.27 20.52
C SER A 272 -3.51 -2.08 19.25
N TRP A 273 -4.48 -1.69 18.43
CA TRP A 273 -4.91 -2.47 17.26
C TRP A 273 -3.86 -2.57 16.15
N PRO A 274 -3.04 -1.53 15.86
CA PRO A 274 -2.00 -1.64 14.83
C PRO A 274 -0.99 -2.76 15.10
N GLU A 275 -0.65 -3.05 16.36
CA GLU A 275 0.24 -4.18 16.71
C GLU A 275 -0.40 -5.54 16.43
N GLN A 276 -1.72 -5.65 16.67
CA GLN A 276 -2.49 -6.86 16.36
C GLN A 276 -2.52 -7.08 14.84
N TRP A 277 -2.81 -6.03 14.07
CA TRP A 277 -2.85 -6.10 12.61
C TRP A 277 -1.48 -6.41 12.01
N ALA A 278 -0.40 -5.80 12.50
CA ALA A 278 0.95 -6.15 12.08
C ALA A 278 1.30 -7.61 12.43
N THR A 279 0.91 -8.08 13.61
CA THR A 279 1.13 -9.48 13.99
C THR A 279 0.39 -10.44 13.05
N GLU A 280 -0.86 -10.14 12.69
CA GLU A 280 -1.60 -10.91 11.69
C GLU A 280 -0.97 -10.84 10.29
N GLY A 281 -0.56 -9.64 9.87
CA GLY A 281 0.11 -9.38 8.60
C GLY A 281 1.40 -10.17 8.46
N LEU A 282 2.15 -10.35 9.54
CA LEU A 282 3.38 -11.13 9.56
C LEU A 282 3.15 -12.61 9.21
N TYR A 283 2.07 -13.21 9.71
CA TYR A 283 1.70 -14.59 9.36
C TYR A 283 1.33 -14.73 7.87
N LEU A 284 0.63 -13.72 7.33
CA LEU A 284 0.30 -13.68 5.90
C LEU A 284 1.56 -13.48 5.06
N ALA A 285 2.48 -12.63 5.50
CA ALA A 285 3.74 -12.35 4.82
C ALA A 285 4.62 -13.60 4.74
N LYS A 286 4.70 -14.35 5.85
CA LYS A 286 5.39 -15.65 5.88
C LYS A 286 4.85 -16.61 4.80
N SER A 287 3.52 -16.63 4.63
CA SER A 287 2.89 -17.43 3.57
C SER A 287 3.17 -16.86 2.17
N ALA A 288 3.23 -15.54 2.04
CA ALA A 288 3.54 -14.85 0.79
C ALA A 288 5.00 -15.03 0.32
N TYR A 289 5.93 -15.36 1.21
CA TYR A 289 7.31 -15.70 0.86
C TYR A 289 7.57 -17.21 0.80
N ALA A 290 6.61 -18.04 1.20
CA ALA A 290 6.77 -19.48 1.22
C ALA A 290 7.09 -20.02 -0.18
N ASP A 291 8.07 -20.92 -0.24
CA ASP A 291 8.50 -21.63 -1.45
C ASP A 291 9.01 -20.73 -2.61
N ILE A 292 9.25 -19.44 -2.37
CA ILE A 292 9.95 -18.59 -3.31
C ILE A 292 11.41 -19.05 -3.41
N ALA A 293 11.86 -19.35 -4.62
CA ALA A 293 13.26 -19.72 -4.87
C ALA A 293 14.05 -18.51 -5.38
N ILE A 294 15.15 -18.18 -4.69
CA ILE A 294 16.11 -17.20 -5.18
C ILE A 294 16.91 -17.82 -6.33
N VAL A 295 16.99 -17.09 -7.44
CA VAL A 295 17.68 -17.53 -8.66
C VAL A 295 19.08 -16.90 -8.69
N ASP A 296 19.15 -15.59 -8.95
CA ASP A 296 20.43 -14.88 -9.09
C ASP A 296 20.36 -13.51 -8.42
N LYS A 297 21.48 -13.09 -7.82
CA LYS A 297 21.68 -11.72 -7.36
C LYS A 297 22.02 -10.82 -8.54
N VAL A 298 21.42 -9.65 -8.59
CA VAL A 298 21.65 -8.62 -9.60
C VAL A 298 21.89 -7.27 -8.94
N LYS A 299 22.74 -6.46 -9.55
CA LYS A 299 22.99 -5.09 -9.11
C LYS A 299 22.10 -4.14 -9.89
N MET A 300 21.33 -3.33 -9.18
CA MET A 300 20.46 -2.29 -9.72
C MET A 300 21.02 -0.90 -9.39
N THR A 301 20.63 0.10 -10.18
CA THR A 301 21.02 1.51 -9.96
C THR A 301 19.76 2.37 -9.99
N ASN A 302 19.51 3.12 -8.92
CA ASN A 302 18.33 3.98 -8.86
C ASN A 302 18.54 5.27 -9.67
N ARG A 303 17.50 6.10 -9.80
CA ARG A 303 17.54 7.37 -10.57
C ARG A 303 18.57 8.39 -10.06
N ARG A 304 19.07 8.23 -8.83
CA ARG A 304 20.12 9.08 -8.23
C ARG A 304 21.53 8.50 -8.45
N GLY A 305 21.66 7.41 -9.19
CA GLY A 305 22.94 6.74 -9.43
C GLY A 305 23.42 5.86 -8.28
N VAL A 306 22.59 5.62 -7.25
CA VAL A 306 22.96 4.76 -6.12
C VAL A 306 22.75 3.30 -6.50
N GLU A 307 23.81 2.51 -6.38
CA GLU A 307 23.78 1.07 -6.60
C GLU A 307 23.19 0.33 -5.40
N TYR A 308 22.39 -0.71 -5.64
CA TYR A 308 21.82 -1.57 -4.62
C TYR A 308 21.65 -3.01 -5.14
N ALA A 309 21.50 -3.96 -4.23
CA ALA A 309 21.29 -5.36 -4.57
C ALA A 309 19.80 -5.69 -4.76
N SER A 310 19.51 -6.51 -5.76
CA SER A 310 18.22 -7.17 -5.96
C SER A 310 18.44 -8.64 -6.34
N TRP A 311 17.38 -9.43 -6.34
CA TRP A 311 17.45 -10.86 -6.62
C TRP A 311 16.31 -11.29 -7.52
N TYR A 312 16.62 -12.02 -8.59
CA TYR A 312 15.58 -12.70 -9.35
C TYR A 312 15.00 -13.84 -8.52
N ALA A 313 13.68 -13.95 -8.52
CA ALA A 313 12.94 -14.89 -7.72
C ALA A 313 11.94 -15.66 -8.58
N LYS A 314 11.87 -16.98 -8.38
CA LYS A 314 10.85 -17.84 -8.98
C LYS A 314 9.72 -18.08 -8.00
N LEU A 315 8.50 -17.82 -8.45
CA LEU A 315 7.29 -18.03 -7.67
C LEU A 315 6.82 -19.50 -7.80
N PRO A 316 6.18 -20.06 -6.75
CA PRO A 316 5.54 -21.36 -6.83
C PRO A 316 4.31 -21.34 -7.77
N ALA A 317 3.92 -22.51 -8.28
CA ALA A 317 2.87 -22.61 -9.30
C ALA A 317 1.51 -22.04 -8.87
N ALA A 318 1.16 -22.17 -7.58
CA ALA A 318 -0.11 -21.69 -7.04
C ALA A 318 -0.09 -20.21 -6.62
N TYR A 319 1.05 -19.51 -6.76
CA TYR A 319 1.24 -18.18 -6.16
C TYR A 319 0.17 -17.16 -6.57
N ILE A 320 -0.21 -17.13 -7.85
CA ILE A 320 -1.23 -16.19 -8.35
C ILE A 320 -2.59 -16.47 -7.70
N GLN A 321 -2.98 -17.74 -7.59
CA GLN A 321 -4.24 -18.14 -6.96
C GLN A 321 -4.24 -17.79 -5.47
N ASP A 322 -3.16 -18.13 -4.75
CA ASP A 322 -3.07 -17.99 -3.30
C ASP A 322 -3.03 -16.50 -2.89
N SER A 323 -2.19 -15.71 -3.55
CA SER A 323 -2.13 -14.25 -3.33
C SER A 323 -3.46 -13.56 -3.64
N THR A 324 -4.13 -13.92 -4.74
CA THR A 324 -5.45 -13.37 -5.09
C THR A 324 -6.49 -13.69 -4.03
N ALA A 325 -6.49 -14.93 -3.49
CA ALA A 325 -7.40 -15.32 -2.42
C ALA A 325 -7.16 -14.54 -1.12
N VAL A 326 -5.88 -14.36 -0.73
CA VAL A 326 -5.49 -13.57 0.44
C VAL A 326 -5.90 -12.11 0.28
N THR A 327 -5.54 -11.47 -0.83
CA THR A 327 -5.83 -10.06 -1.08
C THR A 327 -7.32 -9.77 -1.13
N ARG A 328 -8.13 -10.65 -1.74
CA ARG A 328 -9.60 -10.52 -1.71
C ARG A 328 -10.15 -10.42 -0.29
N LYS A 329 -9.63 -11.25 0.63
CA LYS A 329 -10.04 -11.24 2.03
C LYS A 329 -9.53 -9.98 2.74
N GLN A 330 -8.26 -9.63 2.54
CA GLN A 330 -7.63 -8.51 3.24
C GLN A 330 -8.23 -7.15 2.87
N LEU A 331 -8.60 -6.92 1.61
CA LEU A 331 -9.29 -5.68 1.20
C LEU A 331 -10.60 -5.48 1.97
N THR A 332 -11.37 -6.56 2.15
CA THR A 332 -12.62 -6.50 2.91
C THR A 332 -12.37 -6.27 4.39
N ILE A 333 -11.41 -6.99 4.99
CA ILE A 333 -11.03 -6.85 6.40
C ILE A 333 -10.54 -5.43 6.70
N ALA A 334 -9.65 -4.89 5.87
CA ALA A 334 -9.08 -3.56 6.04
C ALA A 334 -10.17 -2.47 6.01
N GLY A 335 -11.10 -2.54 5.05
CA GLY A 335 -12.22 -1.58 4.98
C GLY A 335 -13.14 -1.61 6.20
N HIS A 336 -13.45 -2.81 6.71
CA HIS A 336 -14.24 -2.96 7.94
C HIS A 336 -13.47 -2.48 9.18
N ARG A 337 -12.17 -2.75 9.26
CA ARG A 337 -11.31 -2.30 10.37
C ARG A 337 -11.10 -0.80 10.37
N LEU A 338 -11.00 -0.16 9.21
CA LEU A 338 -10.98 1.30 9.09
C LEU A 338 -12.26 1.91 9.66
N ALA A 339 -13.43 1.38 9.26
CA ALA A 339 -14.72 1.85 9.80
C ALA A 339 -14.82 1.60 11.32
N ALA A 340 -14.49 0.40 11.78
CA ALA A 340 -14.55 0.02 13.19
C ALA A 340 -13.60 0.87 14.05
N LEU A 341 -12.42 1.21 13.55
CA LEU A 341 -11.48 2.11 14.22
C LEU A 341 -12.09 3.49 14.40
N LEU A 342 -12.62 4.07 13.32
CA LEU A 342 -13.21 5.41 13.37
C LEU A 342 -14.46 5.45 14.26
N GLN A 343 -15.28 4.40 14.25
CA GLN A 343 -16.40 4.23 15.20
C GLN A 343 -15.93 4.06 16.64
N SER A 344 -14.81 3.37 16.89
CA SER A 344 -14.30 3.25 18.25
C SER A 344 -13.71 4.55 18.78
N ILE A 345 -13.17 5.41 17.92
CA ILE A 345 -12.68 6.75 18.28
C ILE A 345 -13.87 7.70 18.51
N TRP A 346 -14.92 7.58 17.69
CA TRP A 346 -16.12 8.43 17.73
C TRP A 346 -17.41 7.58 17.74
N PRO A 347 -17.76 6.98 18.89
CA PRO A 347 -18.89 6.06 18.99
C PRO A 347 -20.24 6.70 18.66
#